data_AF-A0A6B2GAF6-F1
#
_entry.id   AF-A0A6B2GAF6-F1
#
_cell.length_a   1.000
_cell.length_b   1.000
_cell.length_c   1.000
_cell.angle_alpha   90.00
_cell.angle_beta   90.00
_cell.angle_gamma   90.00
#
_symmetry.space_group_name_H-M   'P 1'
#
loop_
_entity.id
_entity.type
_entity.pdbx_description
1 polymer ?
#
loop_
_entity_poly.entity_id
_entity_poly.type
_entity_poly.pdbx_seq_one_letter_code
_entity_poly.pdbx_strand_id
1 'polypeptide(L)'
;PVDEQNEQSDLSKFSDFLRMKTYMLANPYKRTRTKLINTSALKFPTQPKTIITPVAREKLIHEINLLNNTENILLTSKNYTVYFADSKQIPNILREIGRLREVTFRSIGEGTNKAIDLDKYDSYYKHMFLWDNEAKCIVGAYRMGLGDEIYKNFGIDGFYINELFGLEVELYPMFSKTIEMGRAFVIKEYQQRPMPLFLLWKGIVHVTFRYPHLKYLMGGVSISNKFSNFTKSLMVEFMKSNYYDPYVAQYVHPKKEYKVRLKDEHKDFIFDASQADMNKFDKIIDEIEPGSLRLPVLLKKYVKQNAKLVAFNVDPKFNNSIDGLMYIRIADLPDSTVKPVLEEIQADLEKRLSFEP
;
A
#
# COMPACT_ATOMS: atom_id res chain seq x y z
N PRO A 1 29.91 -2.76 -4.72
CA PRO A 1 30.63 -2.18 -5.89
C PRO A 1 31.64 -3.15 -6.53
N VAL A 2 32.43 -3.91 -5.74
CA VAL A 2 33.47 -4.80 -6.28
C VAL A 2 32.90 -6.14 -6.77
N ASP A 3 31.90 -6.71 -6.08
CA ASP A 3 31.33 -8.02 -6.47
C ASP A 3 30.59 -8.00 -7.81
N GLU A 4 29.83 -6.93 -8.11
CA GLU A 4 29.12 -6.76 -9.39
C GLU A 4 30.07 -6.59 -10.59
N GLN A 5 31.31 -6.11 -10.36
CA GLN A 5 32.33 -6.02 -11.42
C GLN A 5 32.82 -7.41 -11.83
N ASN A 6 32.89 -8.34 -10.87
CA ASN A 6 33.32 -9.71 -11.10
C ASN A 6 32.24 -10.54 -11.82
N GLU A 7 30.98 -10.07 -11.86
CA GLU A 7 29.89 -10.71 -12.63
C GLU A 7 29.99 -10.42 -14.13
N GLN A 8 30.76 -9.41 -14.55
CA GLN A 8 30.91 -9.03 -15.96
C GLN A 8 32.19 -9.65 -16.54
N SER A 9 32.03 -10.68 -17.35
CA SER A 9 33.14 -11.44 -17.95
C SER A 9 33.83 -10.74 -19.14
N ASP A 10 33.28 -9.62 -19.62
CA ASP A 10 33.76 -8.89 -20.80
C ASP A 10 33.85 -7.38 -20.53
N LEU A 11 34.99 -6.80 -20.89
CA LEU A 11 35.29 -5.38 -20.72
C LEU A 11 34.36 -4.48 -21.55
N SER A 12 33.92 -4.95 -22.73
CA SER A 12 32.96 -4.19 -23.55
C SER A 12 31.61 -4.11 -22.85
N LYS A 13 31.07 -5.26 -22.42
CA LYS A 13 29.83 -5.31 -21.63
C LYS A 13 29.90 -4.47 -20.36
N PHE A 14 31.03 -4.52 -19.64
CA PHE A 14 31.22 -3.70 -18.45
C PHE A 14 31.26 -2.19 -18.76
N SER A 15 31.91 -1.79 -19.86
CA SER A 15 31.96 -0.40 -20.31
C SER A 15 30.58 0.12 -20.72
N ASP A 16 29.79 -0.69 -21.44
CA ASP A 16 28.43 -0.34 -21.83
C ASP A 16 27.50 -0.27 -20.61
N PHE A 17 27.68 -1.16 -19.64
CA PHE A 17 26.99 -1.13 -18.35
C PHE A 17 27.25 0.17 -17.58
N LEU A 18 28.52 0.57 -17.44
CA LEU A 18 28.89 1.82 -16.77
C LEU A 18 28.37 3.06 -17.52
N ARG A 19 28.44 3.04 -18.86
CA ARG A 19 27.92 4.13 -19.69
C ARG A 19 26.41 4.27 -19.52
N MET A 20 25.67 3.15 -19.53
CA MET A 20 24.23 3.14 -19.33
C MET A 20 23.84 3.65 -17.94
N LYS A 21 24.50 3.15 -16.88
CA LYS A 21 24.31 3.68 -15.51
C LYS A 21 24.52 5.20 -15.45
N THR A 22 25.58 5.70 -16.09
CA THR A 22 25.87 7.14 -16.14
C THR A 22 24.77 7.94 -16.84
N TYR A 23 24.26 7.45 -17.97
CA TYR A 23 23.16 8.11 -18.69
C TYR A 23 21.84 8.10 -17.92
N MET A 24 21.60 7.04 -17.14
CA MET A 24 20.41 6.91 -16.32
C MET A 24 20.45 7.85 -15.11
N LEU A 25 21.61 8.00 -14.47
CA LEU A 25 21.83 8.99 -13.41
C LEU A 25 21.52 10.42 -13.85
N ALA A 26 21.68 10.75 -15.14
CA ALA A 26 21.32 12.07 -15.66
C ALA A 26 19.80 12.28 -15.82
N ASN A 27 19.00 11.23 -15.94
CA ASN A 27 17.56 11.35 -16.25
C ASN A 27 16.73 12.02 -15.15
N PRO A 28 16.93 11.76 -13.84
CA PRO A 28 16.24 12.49 -12.77
C PRO A 28 16.53 14.00 -12.79
N TYR A 29 17.70 14.42 -13.26
CA TYR A 29 18.10 15.83 -13.33
C TYR A 29 17.73 16.52 -14.65
N LYS A 30 17.28 15.77 -15.67
CA LYS A 30 16.82 16.37 -16.93
C LYS A 30 15.56 17.19 -16.66
N ARG A 31 15.75 18.51 -16.50
CA ARG A 31 14.65 19.48 -16.51
C ARG A 31 13.83 19.24 -17.77
N THR A 32 12.58 18.85 -17.60
CA THR A 32 11.63 18.88 -18.71
C THR A 32 11.60 20.33 -19.16
N ARG A 33 12.10 20.64 -20.37
CA ARG A 33 11.92 21.96 -20.97
C ARG A 33 10.42 22.23 -20.91
N THR A 34 10.01 23.10 -19.99
CA THR A 34 8.65 23.62 -19.96
C THR A 34 8.44 24.27 -21.31
N LYS A 35 7.68 23.61 -22.20
CA LYS A 35 7.08 24.31 -23.32
C LYS A 35 6.40 25.53 -22.70
N LEU A 36 6.73 26.72 -23.24
CA LEU A 36 6.15 28.00 -22.85
C LEU A 36 4.67 27.81 -22.51
N ILE A 37 4.34 27.99 -21.24
CA ILE A 37 3.03 27.66 -20.68
C ILE A 37 2.03 28.68 -21.24
N ASN A 38 0.99 28.20 -21.93
CA ASN A 38 -0.22 28.97 -22.19
C ASN A 38 -0.80 29.42 -20.83
N THR A 39 -0.88 30.73 -20.61
CA THR A 39 -1.19 31.38 -19.33
C THR A 39 -2.64 31.22 -18.85
N SER A 40 -3.48 30.45 -19.54
CA SER A 40 -4.92 30.31 -19.25
C SER A 40 -5.30 29.16 -18.31
N ALA A 41 -4.35 28.37 -17.79
CA ALA A 41 -4.65 27.23 -16.91
C ALA A 41 -3.70 27.06 -15.71
N LEU A 42 -3.14 28.17 -15.19
CA LEU A 42 -2.40 28.15 -13.91
C LEU A 42 -3.36 27.92 -12.74
N LYS A 43 -3.70 26.67 -12.47
CA LYS A 43 -4.18 26.26 -11.15
C LYS A 43 -2.99 26.37 -10.19
N PHE A 44 -2.98 27.41 -9.37
CA PHE A 44 -2.03 27.51 -8.26
C PHE A 44 -2.13 26.23 -7.42
N PRO A 45 -1.00 25.56 -7.08
CA PRO A 45 -1.04 24.43 -6.17
C PRO A 45 -1.62 24.92 -4.84
N THR A 46 -2.78 24.39 -4.45
CA THR A 46 -3.41 24.71 -3.18
C THR A 46 -2.42 24.38 -2.05
N GLN A 47 -2.06 25.36 -1.24
CA GLN A 47 -1.17 25.13 -0.11
C GLN A 47 -1.77 24.07 0.82
N PRO A 48 -0.97 23.12 1.34
CA PRO A 48 -1.48 22.10 2.24
C PRO A 48 -2.11 22.73 3.48
N LYS A 49 -3.33 22.29 3.83
CA LYS A 49 -4.00 22.76 5.05
C LYS A 49 -3.23 22.30 6.27
N THR A 50 -3.23 23.10 7.34
CA THR A 50 -2.69 22.69 8.64
C THR A 50 -3.38 21.41 9.10
N ILE A 51 -2.59 20.39 9.45
CA ILE A 51 -3.10 19.13 9.97
C ILE A 51 -3.75 19.40 11.33
N ILE A 52 -4.88 18.75 11.62
CA ILE A 52 -5.55 18.91 12.92
C ILE A 52 -4.61 18.56 14.07
N THR A 53 -4.86 19.13 15.25
CA THR A 53 -4.15 18.76 16.46
C THR A 53 -4.44 17.29 16.84
N PRO A 54 -3.49 16.61 17.52
CA PRO A 54 -3.72 15.27 18.05
C PRO A 54 -4.98 15.19 18.92
N VAL A 55 -5.66 14.06 18.83
CA VAL A 55 -6.77 13.76 19.74
C VAL A 55 -6.23 13.53 21.15
N ALA A 56 -6.95 14.02 22.17
CA ALA A 56 -6.57 13.83 23.57
C ALA A 56 -6.41 12.34 23.90
N ARG A 57 -5.27 11.98 24.51
CA ARG A 57 -4.86 10.58 24.72
C ARG A 57 -5.87 9.82 25.57
N GLU A 58 -6.49 10.50 26.54
CA GLU A 58 -7.49 9.94 27.45
C GLU A 58 -8.73 9.45 26.69
N LYS A 59 -9.13 10.16 25.62
CA LYS A 59 -10.26 9.75 24.76
C LYS A 59 -9.92 8.50 23.95
N LEU A 60 -8.69 8.40 23.46
CA LEU A 60 -8.22 7.21 22.74
C LEU A 60 -8.20 6.00 23.68
N ILE A 61 -7.63 6.15 24.87
CA ILE A 61 -7.60 5.09 25.89
C ILE A 61 -9.01 4.65 26.29
N HIS A 62 -9.94 5.60 26.43
CA HIS A 62 -11.33 5.28 26.74
C HIS A 62 -11.95 4.36 25.67
N GLU A 63 -11.79 4.68 24.38
CA GLU A 63 -12.28 3.83 23.29
C GLU A 63 -11.59 2.46 23.27
N ILE A 64 -10.27 2.40 23.50
CA ILE A 64 -9.54 1.13 23.62
C ILE A 64 -10.12 0.26 24.73
N ASN A 65 -10.42 0.83 25.89
CA ASN A 65 -11.01 0.08 27.01
C ASN A 65 -12.40 -0.46 26.68
N LEU A 66 -13.20 0.29 25.90
CA LEU A 66 -14.49 -0.21 25.40
C LEU A 66 -14.30 -1.38 24.44
N LEU A 67 -13.32 -1.31 23.53
CA LEU A 67 -13.02 -2.40 22.59
C LEU A 67 -12.50 -3.66 23.28
N ASN A 68 -11.78 -3.54 24.40
CA ASN A 68 -11.23 -4.70 25.11
C ASN A 68 -12.30 -5.67 25.63
N ASN A 69 -13.54 -5.21 25.78
CA ASN A 69 -14.68 -6.02 26.24
C ASN A 69 -15.52 -6.57 25.07
N THR A 70 -14.95 -6.62 23.87
CA THR A 70 -15.68 -7.00 22.65
C THR A 70 -14.82 -7.90 21.76
N GLU A 71 -15.43 -8.49 20.74
CA GLU A 71 -14.73 -9.33 19.75
C GLU A 71 -13.88 -8.53 18.74
N ASN A 72 -13.60 -7.25 19.01
CA ASN A 72 -12.83 -6.38 18.13
C ASN A 72 -11.31 -6.62 18.19
N ILE A 73 -10.81 -7.37 19.18
CA ILE A 73 -9.40 -7.76 19.24
C ILE A 73 -9.15 -8.91 18.25
N LEU A 74 -8.19 -8.72 17.35
CA LEU A 74 -7.73 -9.79 16.46
C LEU A 74 -6.60 -10.61 17.11
N LEU A 75 -5.61 -9.92 17.68
CA LEU A 75 -4.48 -10.54 18.37
C LEU A 75 -3.80 -9.56 19.33
N THR A 76 -3.11 -10.11 20.32
CA THR A 76 -2.21 -9.36 21.23
C THR A 76 -0.85 -10.04 21.26
N SER A 77 0.22 -9.26 21.07
CA SER A 77 1.59 -9.75 21.12
C SER A 77 2.48 -8.76 21.89
N LYS A 78 2.96 -9.20 23.06
CA LYS A 78 3.68 -8.34 24.02
C LYS A 78 2.87 -7.08 24.35
N ASN A 79 3.44 -5.89 24.14
CA ASN A 79 2.79 -4.61 24.37
C ASN A 79 1.91 -4.15 23.19
N TYR A 80 1.76 -4.93 22.11
CA TYR A 80 0.95 -4.51 20.97
C TYR A 80 -0.37 -5.28 20.89
N THR A 81 -1.43 -4.57 20.52
CA THR A 81 -2.74 -5.18 20.23
C THR A 81 -3.24 -4.72 18.87
N VAL A 82 -3.74 -5.66 18.06
CA VAL A 82 -4.40 -5.36 16.78
C VAL A 82 -5.90 -5.42 16.99
N TYR A 83 -6.56 -4.32 16.66
CA TYR A 83 -8.00 -4.18 16.69
C TYR A 83 -8.58 -4.16 15.28
N PHE A 84 -9.84 -4.56 15.16
CA PHE A 84 -10.66 -4.48 13.96
C PHE A 84 -12.06 -4.04 14.37
N ALA A 85 -12.43 -2.79 14.05
CA ALA A 85 -13.62 -2.15 14.59
C ALA A 85 -14.38 -1.33 13.54
N ASP A 86 -15.67 -1.14 13.76
CA ASP A 86 -16.52 -0.23 12.99
C ASP A 86 -16.30 1.23 13.38
N SER A 87 -16.42 2.13 12.41
CA SER A 87 -16.26 3.59 12.59
C SER A 87 -17.03 4.16 13.79
N LYS A 88 -18.25 3.65 14.05
CA LYS A 88 -19.13 4.08 15.14
C LYS A 88 -18.60 3.75 16.53
N GLN A 89 -17.79 2.70 16.65
CA GLN A 89 -17.21 2.27 17.93
C GLN A 89 -15.95 3.09 18.29
N ILE A 90 -15.33 3.72 17.29
CA ILE A 90 -14.01 4.33 17.39
C ILE A 90 -13.95 5.77 16.84
N PRO A 91 -14.88 6.70 17.16
CA PRO A 91 -14.89 8.01 16.55
C PRO A 91 -13.63 8.86 16.82
N ASN A 92 -13.04 8.78 18.02
CA ASN A 92 -11.83 9.50 18.38
C ASN A 92 -10.58 8.83 17.79
N ILE A 93 -10.51 7.50 17.84
CA ILE A 93 -9.45 6.72 17.20
C ILE A 93 -9.47 6.92 15.67
N LEU A 94 -10.63 6.89 15.02
CA LEU A 94 -10.77 7.12 13.58
C LEU A 94 -10.31 8.53 13.19
N ARG A 95 -10.67 9.54 13.99
CA ARG A 95 -10.18 10.91 13.81
C ARG A 95 -8.65 10.97 13.91
N GLU A 96 -8.06 10.25 14.88
CA GLU A 96 -6.61 10.18 15.04
C GLU A 96 -5.93 9.39 13.90
N ILE A 97 -6.53 8.30 13.42
CA ILE A 97 -6.11 7.57 12.22
C ILE A 97 -6.06 8.52 11.02
N GLY A 98 -7.12 9.29 10.77
CA GLY A 98 -7.16 10.25 9.67
C GLY A 98 -6.09 11.34 9.77
N ARG A 99 -5.75 11.77 10.99
CA ARG A 99 -4.65 12.70 11.25
C ARG A 99 -3.30 12.07 10.93
N LEU A 100 -3.06 10.86 11.45
CA LEU A 100 -1.79 10.13 11.28
C LEU A 100 -1.55 9.70 9.83
N ARG A 101 -2.60 9.34 9.09
CA ARG A 101 -2.57 9.15 7.63
C ARG A 101 -1.97 10.37 6.95
N GLU A 102 -2.57 11.54 7.18
CA GLU A 102 -2.11 12.77 6.53
C GLU A 102 -0.67 13.14 6.93
N VAL A 103 -0.29 12.99 8.21
CA VAL A 103 1.10 13.18 8.67
C VAL A 103 2.06 12.25 7.92
N THR A 104 1.69 10.97 7.83
CA THR A 104 2.56 9.94 7.24
C THR A 104 2.68 10.11 5.73
N PHE A 105 1.56 10.25 5.02
CA PHE A 105 1.54 10.37 3.56
C PHE A 105 2.22 11.66 3.07
N ARG A 106 1.99 12.81 3.72
CA ARG A 106 2.69 14.05 3.36
C ARG A 106 4.21 13.94 3.51
N SER A 107 4.69 13.20 4.52
CA SER A 107 6.14 13.06 4.75
C SER A 107 6.85 12.41 3.55
N ILE A 108 6.15 11.55 2.80
CA ILE A 108 6.65 10.87 1.61
C ILE A 108 6.18 11.52 0.30
N GLY A 109 5.54 12.70 0.37
CA GLY A 109 5.07 13.44 -0.81
C GLY A 109 3.77 12.94 -1.43
N GLU A 110 3.01 12.17 -0.66
CA GLU A 110 1.67 11.70 -0.98
C GLU A 110 0.64 12.47 -0.11
N GLY A 111 -0.59 11.97 0.00
CA GLY A 111 -1.59 12.53 0.90
C GLY A 111 -2.55 13.51 0.23
N THR A 112 -3.60 13.89 0.97
CA THR A 112 -4.72 14.65 0.42
C THR A 112 -4.52 16.16 0.45
N ASN A 113 -3.49 16.63 1.16
CA ASN A 113 -3.26 18.03 1.53
C ASN A 113 -4.41 18.68 2.32
N LYS A 114 -5.32 17.89 2.90
CA LYS A 114 -6.40 18.34 3.78
C LYS A 114 -5.95 18.29 5.24
N ALA A 115 -6.71 18.92 6.14
CA ALA A 115 -6.38 18.90 7.58
C ALA A 115 -6.44 17.49 8.20
N ILE A 116 -7.17 16.58 7.56
CA ILE A 116 -7.38 15.19 7.98
C ILE A 116 -7.67 14.35 6.73
N ASP A 117 -7.14 13.13 6.65
CA ASP A 117 -7.42 12.15 5.60
C ASP A 117 -8.55 11.20 6.02
N LEU A 118 -9.78 11.70 5.90
CA LEU A 118 -11.03 10.93 6.00
C LEU A 118 -11.95 11.29 4.83
N ASP A 119 -12.67 10.30 4.33
CA ASP A 119 -13.65 10.42 3.26
C ASP A 119 -14.95 9.66 3.60
N LYS A 120 -15.88 9.58 2.63
CA LYS A 120 -17.18 8.92 2.82
C LYS A 120 -17.07 7.41 3.08
N TYR A 121 -16.00 6.76 2.64
CA TYR A 121 -15.80 5.33 2.79
C TYR A 121 -15.49 4.98 4.25
N ASP A 122 -14.79 5.87 4.98
CA ASP A 122 -14.44 5.65 6.38
C ASP A 122 -15.63 5.43 7.31
N SER A 123 -16.85 5.83 6.93
CA SER A 123 -18.05 5.64 7.76
C SER A 123 -18.61 4.22 7.72
N TYR A 124 -18.37 3.45 6.65
CA TYR A 124 -18.88 2.08 6.50
C TYR A 124 -17.79 1.04 6.22
N TYR A 125 -16.54 1.46 6.03
CA TYR A 125 -15.40 0.57 6.08
C TYR A 125 -15.02 0.32 7.54
N LYS A 126 -14.57 -0.89 7.82
CA LYS A 126 -13.95 -1.24 9.08
C LYS A 126 -12.51 -0.74 9.11
N HIS A 127 -11.98 -0.54 10.31
CA HIS A 127 -10.61 -0.07 10.52
C HIS A 127 -9.85 -1.10 11.33
N MET A 128 -8.80 -1.64 10.71
CA MET A 128 -7.83 -2.47 11.42
C MET A 128 -6.67 -1.58 11.85
N PHE A 129 -6.31 -1.59 13.14
CA PHE A 129 -5.21 -0.75 13.61
C PHE A 129 -4.40 -1.42 14.71
N LEU A 130 -3.11 -1.09 14.74
CA LEU A 130 -2.15 -1.55 15.73
C LEU A 130 -2.00 -0.48 16.81
N TRP A 131 -2.24 -0.87 18.05
CA TRP A 131 -2.10 -0.03 19.23
C TRP A 131 -0.89 -0.47 20.06
N ASP A 132 -0.08 0.49 20.50
CA ASP A 132 0.98 0.27 21.49
C ASP A 132 0.42 0.52 22.89
N ASN A 133 0.31 -0.54 23.70
CA ASN A 133 -0.24 -0.48 25.04
C ASN A 133 0.68 0.20 26.05
N GLU A 134 1.98 0.34 25.77
CA GLU A 134 2.90 1.07 26.65
C GLU A 134 2.90 2.54 26.28
N ALA A 135 3.12 2.86 25.01
CA ALA A 135 3.15 4.24 24.53
C ALA A 135 1.76 4.90 24.46
N LYS A 136 0.69 4.10 24.55
CA LYS A 136 -0.72 4.51 24.43
C LYS A 136 -0.95 5.32 23.15
N CYS A 137 -0.54 4.76 22.02
CA CYS A 137 -0.65 5.40 20.72
C CYS A 137 -0.97 4.41 19.58
N ILE A 138 -1.49 4.95 18.48
CA ILE A 138 -1.73 4.20 17.25
C ILE A 138 -0.41 4.13 16.48
N VAL A 139 0.01 2.93 16.14
CA VAL A 139 1.27 2.66 15.44
C VAL A 139 1.08 2.61 13.92
N GLY A 140 -0.05 2.07 13.47
CA GLY A 140 -0.37 1.93 12.06
C GLY A 140 -1.77 1.38 11.88
N ALA A 141 -2.32 1.52 10.68
CA ALA A 141 -3.67 1.07 10.39
C ALA A 141 -3.88 0.75 8.91
N TYR A 142 -4.98 0.04 8.66
CA TYR A 142 -5.58 -0.25 7.37
C TYR A 142 -7.06 0.10 7.41
N ARG A 143 -7.56 0.68 6.32
CA ARG A 143 -8.99 0.72 6.03
C ARG A 143 -9.37 -0.57 5.30
N MET A 144 -10.45 -1.23 5.73
CA MET A 144 -10.88 -2.52 5.20
C MET A 144 -12.38 -2.52 4.88
N GLY A 145 -12.70 -2.67 3.60
CA GLY A 145 -14.06 -2.77 3.10
C GLY A 145 -14.44 -4.23 2.87
N LEU A 146 -15.48 -4.71 3.55
CA LEU A 146 -16.00 -6.06 3.35
C LEU A 146 -16.90 -6.07 2.11
N GLY A 147 -16.43 -6.69 1.04
CA GLY A 147 -17.04 -6.54 -0.29
C GLY A 147 -18.45 -7.09 -0.39
N ASP A 148 -18.79 -8.11 0.40
CA ASP A 148 -20.14 -8.65 0.50
C ASP A 148 -21.12 -7.63 1.10
N GLU A 149 -20.71 -6.97 2.19
CA GLU A 149 -21.50 -5.91 2.83
C GLU A 149 -21.58 -4.66 1.95
N ILE A 150 -20.46 -4.23 1.36
CA ILE A 150 -20.40 -3.03 0.51
C ILE A 150 -21.25 -3.23 -0.73
N TYR A 151 -21.05 -4.35 -1.45
CA TYR A 151 -21.76 -4.60 -2.69
C TYR A 151 -23.26 -4.72 -2.47
N LYS A 152 -23.69 -5.38 -1.37
CA LYS A 152 -25.11 -5.49 -1.02
C LYS A 152 -25.77 -4.12 -0.75
N ASN A 153 -25.07 -3.21 -0.09
CA ASN A 153 -25.65 -1.93 0.37
C ASN A 153 -25.49 -0.79 -0.64
N PHE A 154 -24.41 -0.80 -1.44
CA PHE A 154 -24.00 0.33 -2.28
C PHE A 154 -23.64 -0.07 -3.71
N GLY A 155 -23.67 -1.36 -4.05
CA GLY A 155 -23.19 -1.86 -5.34
C GLY A 155 -21.71 -1.58 -5.56
N ILE A 156 -21.29 -1.52 -6.83
CA ILE A 156 -19.88 -1.26 -7.19
C ILE A 156 -19.41 0.16 -6.81
N ASP A 157 -20.34 1.13 -6.76
CA ASP A 157 -20.03 2.51 -6.39
C ASP A 157 -19.67 2.69 -4.91
N GLY A 158 -19.95 1.67 -4.11
CA GLY A 158 -19.54 1.58 -2.71
C GLY A 158 -18.05 1.36 -2.51
N PHE A 159 -17.30 0.94 -3.53
CA PHE A 159 -15.87 0.65 -3.44
C PHE A 159 -15.03 1.91 -3.71
N TYR A 160 -13.93 2.09 -2.97
CA TYR A 160 -13.03 3.23 -3.19
C TYR A 160 -12.25 3.09 -4.50
N ILE A 161 -11.85 1.88 -4.86
CA ILE A 161 -11.19 1.54 -6.14
C ILE A 161 -12.01 2.04 -7.33
N ASN A 162 -13.34 2.07 -7.24
CA ASN A 162 -14.19 2.61 -8.29
C ASN A 162 -13.99 4.14 -8.49
N GLU A 163 -13.42 4.90 -7.54
CA GLU A 163 -13.01 6.29 -7.81
C GLU A 163 -11.82 6.40 -8.78
N LEU A 164 -10.98 5.35 -8.84
CA LEU A 164 -9.73 5.35 -9.59
C LEU A 164 -9.82 4.55 -10.89
N PHE A 165 -10.66 3.51 -10.92
CA PHE A 165 -10.78 2.59 -12.05
C PHE A 165 -12.26 2.41 -12.44
N GLY A 166 -12.54 2.33 -13.74
CA GLY A 166 -13.78 1.80 -14.26
C GLY A 166 -13.73 0.27 -14.23
N LEU A 167 -14.79 -0.35 -13.72
CA LEU A 167 -14.87 -1.78 -13.47
C LEU A 167 -16.01 -2.36 -14.30
N GLU A 168 -15.72 -3.37 -15.11
CA GLU A 168 -16.73 -4.09 -15.91
C GLU A 168 -17.56 -5.04 -15.04
N VAL A 169 -18.77 -5.36 -15.49
CA VAL A 169 -19.80 -6.10 -14.72
C VAL A 169 -19.35 -7.53 -14.40
N GLU A 170 -18.49 -8.09 -15.23
CA GLU A 170 -17.86 -9.41 -15.11
C GLU A 170 -17.02 -9.52 -13.82
N LEU A 171 -16.50 -8.41 -13.30
CA LEU A 171 -15.75 -8.40 -12.05
C LEU A 171 -16.62 -8.23 -10.81
N TYR A 172 -17.90 -7.87 -10.91
CA TYR A 172 -18.73 -7.61 -9.74
C TYR A 172 -18.83 -8.82 -8.79
N PRO A 173 -18.92 -10.08 -9.28
CA PRO A 173 -18.86 -11.27 -8.42
C PRO A 173 -17.52 -11.45 -7.67
N MET A 174 -16.42 -10.93 -8.22
CA MET A 174 -15.12 -10.94 -7.54
C MET A 174 -15.09 -9.88 -6.44
N PHE A 175 -15.60 -8.67 -6.72
CA PHE A 175 -15.66 -7.57 -5.75
C PHE A 175 -16.54 -7.90 -4.54
N SER A 176 -17.66 -8.60 -4.72
CA SER A 176 -18.50 -9.08 -3.60
C SER A 176 -17.81 -10.12 -2.71
N LYS A 177 -16.70 -10.71 -3.17
CA LYS A 177 -15.86 -11.65 -2.41
C LYS A 177 -14.52 -11.03 -2.01
N THR A 178 -14.38 -9.72 -2.09
CA THR A 178 -13.11 -9.01 -1.88
C THR A 178 -13.12 -8.26 -0.55
N ILE A 179 -12.03 -8.33 0.20
CA ILE A 179 -11.70 -7.35 1.23
C ILE A 179 -10.92 -6.23 0.54
N GLU A 180 -11.54 -5.07 0.37
CA GLU A 180 -10.86 -3.90 -0.17
C GLU A 180 -9.97 -3.29 0.93
N MET A 181 -8.67 -3.24 0.70
CA MET A 181 -7.70 -2.65 1.61
C MET A 181 -7.20 -1.32 1.06
N GLY A 182 -7.09 -0.32 1.95
CA GLY A 182 -6.57 0.98 1.57
C GLY A 182 -6.00 1.76 2.74
N ARG A 183 -5.38 2.90 2.42
CA ARG A 183 -4.83 3.86 3.40
C ARG A 183 -3.94 3.19 4.46
N ALA A 184 -3.14 2.21 4.02
CA ALA A 184 -2.20 1.50 4.86
C ALA A 184 -1.05 2.42 5.27
N PHE A 185 -0.78 2.53 6.56
CA PHE A 185 0.37 3.29 7.06
C PHE A 185 0.93 2.72 8.35
N VAL A 186 2.19 3.04 8.61
CA VAL A 186 2.87 2.91 9.90
C VAL A 186 3.52 4.26 10.19
N ILE A 187 3.37 4.78 11.40
CA ILE A 187 3.94 6.09 11.77
C ILE A 187 5.47 6.04 11.74
N LYS A 188 6.09 7.18 11.43
CA LYS A 188 7.52 7.29 11.12
C LYS A 188 8.43 6.65 12.17
N GLU A 189 8.09 6.83 13.45
CA GLU A 189 8.83 6.35 14.62
C GLU A 189 8.90 4.80 14.68
N TYR A 190 7.98 4.13 14.01
CA TYR A 190 7.81 2.67 14.01
C TYR A 190 8.16 2.02 12.66
N GLN A 191 8.36 2.80 11.58
CA GLN A 191 8.60 2.25 10.23
C GLN A 191 9.89 1.43 10.11
N GLN A 192 10.92 1.74 10.90
CA GLN A 192 12.19 0.98 10.92
C GLN A 192 12.11 -0.28 11.79
N ARG A 193 11.01 -0.46 12.54
CA ARG A 193 10.80 -1.65 13.37
C ARG A 193 10.12 -2.73 12.52
N PRO A 194 10.59 -3.98 12.53
CA PRO A 194 9.95 -5.05 11.75
C PRO A 194 8.59 -5.48 12.34
N MET A 195 8.43 -5.35 13.66
CA MET A 195 7.25 -5.86 14.39
C MET A 195 5.92 -5.22 13.97
N PRO A 196 5.80 -3.88 13.82
CA PRO A 196 4.53 -3.26 13.45
C PRO A 196 3.93 -3.76 12.15
N LEU A 197 4.72 -3.80 11.08
CA LEU A 197 4.23 -4.30 9.79
C LEU A 197 3.92 -5.79 9.86
N PHE A 198 4.71 -6.57 10.60
CA PHE A 198 4.44 -7.99 10.81
C PHE A 198 3.09 -8.22 11.51
N LEU A 199 2.82 -7.52 12.63
CA LEU A 199 1.58 -7.66 13.38
C LEU A 199 0.35 -7.18 12.59
N LEU A 200 0.48 -6.09 11.82
CA LEU A 200 -0.60 -5.66 10.92
C LEU A 200 -0.91 -6.76 9.89
N TRP A 201 0.11 -7.42 9.32
CA TRP A 201 -0.11 -8.54 8.42
C TRP A 201 -0.72 -9.77 9.08
N LYS A 202 -0.32 -10.09 10.33
CA LYS A 202 -1.04 -11.12 11.10
C LYS A 202 -2.51 -10.74 11.26
N GLY A 203 -2.79 -9.48 11.57
CA GLY A 203 -4.16 -8.95 11.63
C GLY A 203 -4.95 -9.18 10.35
N ILE A 204 -4.36 -8.90 9.18
CA ILE A 204 -5.00 -9.18 7.88
C ILE A 204 -5.38 -10.65 7.77
N VAL A 205 -4.48 -11.57 8.12
CA VAL A 205 -4.76 -13.01 8.09
C VAL A 205 -5.88 -13.40 9.06
N HIS A 206 -5.89 -12.85 10.29
CA HIS A 206 -7.01 -13.05 11.22
C HIS A 206 -8.35 -12.60 10.63
N VAL A 207 -8.39 -11.46 9.92
CA VAL A 207 -9.61 -11.02 9.23
C VAL A 207 -10.01 -12.03 8.14
N THR A 208 -9.06 -12.55 7.36
CA THR A 208 -9.39 -13.56 6.33
C THR A 208 -9.98 -14.84 6.91
N PHE A 209 -9.57 -15.26 8.11
CA PHE A 209 -10.16 -16.41 8.79
C PHE A 209 -11.53 -16.11 9.40
N ARG A 210 -11.74 -14.87 9.88
CA ARG A 210 -13.05 -14.43 10.37
C ARG A 210 -14.08 -14.30 9.24
N TYR A 211 -13.65 -14.00 8.02
CA TYR A 211 -14.52 -13.83 6.84
C TYR A 211 -14.11 -14.80 5.71
N PRO A 212 -14.24 -16.12 5.89
CA PRO A 212 -13.68 -17.12 4.98
C PRO A 212 -14.39 -17.16 3.62
N HIS A 213 -15.59 -16.59 3.49
CA HIS A 213 -16.30 -16.45 2.21
C HIS A 213 -15.70 -15.36 1.31
N LEU A 214 -14.99 -14.39 1.88
CA LEU A 214 -14.19 -13.43 1.13
C LEU A 214 -12.91 -14.13 0.67
N LYS A 215 -12.64 -14.08 -0.63
CA LYS A 215 -11.60 -14.86 -1.31
C LYS A 215 -10.43 -14.03 -1.81
N TYR A 216 -10.56 -12.71 -1.81
CA TYR A 216 -9.56 -11.80 -2.35
C TYR A 216 -9.24 -10.68 -1.37
N LEU A 217 -7.98 -10.26 -1.34
CA LEU A 217 -7.57 -8.96 -0.81
C LEU A 217 -7.27 -8.06 -2.02
N MET A 218 -7.81 -6.84 -2.08
CA MET A 218 -7.59 -5.95 -3.22
C MET A 218 -7.36 -4.52 -2.76
N GLY A 219 -6.44 -3.78 -3.38
CA GLY A 219 -6.17 -2.41 -2.99
C GLY A 219 -5.23 -1.69 -3.94
N GLY A 220 -5.24 -0.35 -3.85
CA GLY A 220 -4.25 0.49 -4.52
C GLY A 220 -2.96 0.58 -3.71
N VAL A 221 -1.82 0.45 -4.39
CA VAL A 221 -0.49 0.71 -3.81
C VAL A 221 0.12 1.91 -4.51
N SER A 222 0.37 2.96 -3.75
CA SER A 222 0.82 4.24 -4.28
C SER A 222 2.34 4.27 -4.52
N ILE A 223 2.72 4.88 -5.64
CA ILE A 223 4.08 5.30 -5.96
C ILE A 223 4.08 6.83 -5.88
N SER A 224 4.86 7.36 -4.94
CA SER A 224 4.95 8.79 -4.65
C SER A 224 5.28 9.63 -5.88
N ASN A 225 4.69 10.83 -5.94
CA ASN A 225 5.02 11.79 -6.98
C ASN A 225 6.44 12.40 -6.84
N LYS A 226 7.15 12.14 -5.73
CA LYS A 226 8.55 12.55 -5.53
C LYS A 226 9.54 11.87 -6.48
N PHE A 227 9.24 10.65 -6.94
CA PHE A 227 10.07 9.95 -7.92
C PHE A 227 10.12 10.72 -9.24
N SER A 228 11.26 10.64 -9.94
CA SER A 228 11.32 11.15 -11.31
C SER A 228 10.34 10.42 -12.25
N ASN A 229 9.90 11.08 -13.32
CA ASN A 229 9.04 10.43 -14.32
C ASN A 229 9.72 9.23 -15.01
N PHE A 230 11.05 9.26 -15.10
CA PHE A 230 11.83 8.14 -15.59
C PHE A 230 11.68 6.92 -14.66
N THR A 231 11.92 7.11 -13.37
CA THR A 231 11.81 6.02 -12.37
C THR A 231 10.38 5.55 -12.18
N LYS A 232 9.39 6.44 -12.19
CA LYS A 232 7.97 6.03 -12.19
C LYS A 232 7.64 5.11 -13.37
N SER A 233 8.08 5.49 -14.56
CA SER A 233 7.88 4.68 -15.77
C SER A 233 8.56 3.32 -15.64
N LEU A 234 9.77 3.31 -15.06
CA LEU A 234 10.54 2.10 -14.85
C LEU A 234 9.88 1.14 -13.85
N MET A 235 9.39 1.67 -12.73
CA MET A 235 8.64 0.92 -11.74
C MET A 235 7.36 0.33 -12.33
N VAL A 236 6.62 1.13 -13.12
CA VAL A 236 5.40 0.67 -13.80
C VAL A 236 5.70 -0.47 -14.76
N GLU A 237 6.72 -0.34 -15.61
CA GLU A 237 7.12 -1.40 -16.54
C GLU A 237 7.59 -2.64 -15.80
N PHE A 238 8.45 -2.49 -14.78
CA PHE A 238 8.94 -3.62 -13.99
C PHE A 238 7.78 -4.40 -13.36
N MET A 239 6.81 -3.70 -12.79
CA MET A 239 5.64 -4.33 -12.20
C MET A 239 4.76 -5.01 -13.25
N LYS A 240 4.58 -4.41 -14.43
CA LYS A 240 3.80 -5.00 -15.54
C LYS A 240 4.46 -6.28 -16.08
N SER A 241 5.76 -6.28 -16.30
CA SER A 241 6.46 -7.44 -16.87
C SER A 241 6.47 -8.67 -15.94
N ASN A 242 6.43 -8.45 -14.62
CA ASN A 242 6.67 -9.51 -13.64
C ASN A 242 5.41 -9.96 -12.87
N TYR A 243 4.43 -9.08 -12.69
CA TYR A 243 3.30 -9.34 -11.78
C TYR A 243 1.93 -9.13 -12.40
N TYR A 244 1.84 -8.72 -13.66
CA TYR A 244 0.56 -8.42 -14.33
C TYR A 244 -0.30 -9.66 -14.53
N ASP A 245 -1.59 -9.55 -14.21
CA ASP A 245 -2.59 -10.56 -14.54
C ASP A 245 -3.52 -10.04 -15.66
N PRO A 246 -3.34 -10.50 -16.91
CA PRO A 246 -4.16 -10.04 -18.03
C PRO A 246 -5.64 -10.46 -17.92
N TYR A 247 -5.95 -11.54 -17.20
CA TYR A 247 -7.31 -12.06 -17.12
C TYR A 247 -8.24 -11.16 -16.31
N VAL A 248 -7.71 -10.55 -15.24
CA VAL A 248 -8.46 -9.55 -14.45
C VAL A 248 -8.32 -8.17 -15.09
N ALA A 249 -7.13 -7.83 -15.60
CA ALA A 249 -6.85 -6.50 -16.12
C ALA A 249 -7.71 -6.11 -17.33
N GLN A 250 -8.15 -7.07 -18.16
CA GLN A 250 -9.03 -6.76 -19.30
C GLN A 250 -10.36 -6.09 -18.89
N TYR A 251 -10.80 -6.31 -17.64
CA TYR A 251 -12.07 -5.79 -17.10
C TYR A 251 -11.88 -4.52 -16.23
N VAL A 252 -10.68 -3.94 -16.21
CA VAL A 252 -10.35 -2.78 -15.37
C VAL A 252 -9.69 -1.68 -16.20
N HIS A 253 -10.33 -0.52 -16.24
CA HIS A 253 -9.87 0.63 -17.03
C HIS A 253 -9.48 1.79 -16.11
N PRO A 254 -8.24 2.30 -16.15
CA PRO A 254 -7.86 3.44 -15.32
C PRO A 254 -8.60 4.70 -15.75
N LYS A 255 -9.20 5.43 -14.79
CA LYS A 255 -9.90 6.70 -15.09
C LYS A 255 -8.93 7.80 -15.51
N LYS A 256 -7.68 7.72 -15.04
CA LYS A 256 -6.55 8.59 -15.38
C LYS A 256 -5.30 7.75 -15.59
N GLU A 257 -5.13 7.29 -16.82
CA GLU A 257 -3.99 6.45 -17.19
C GLU A 257 -2.64 7.17 -16.98
N TYR A 258 -1.68 6.46 -16.39
CA TYR A 258 -0.28 6.89 -16.39
C TYR A 258 0.41 6.49 -17.71
N LYS A 259 0.90 7.48 -18.46
CA LYS A 259 1.59 7.25 -19.73
C LYS A 259 3.08 7.02 -19.50
N VAL A 260 3.50 5.76 -19.64
CA VAL A 260 4.91 5.35 -19.58
C VAL A 260 5.68 6.02 -20.72
N ARG A 261 6.85 6.58 -20.38
CA ARG A 261 7.79 7.15 -21.37
C ARG A 261 9.19 6.64 -21.08
N LEU A 262 9.54 5.53 -21.71
CA LEU A 262 10.86 4.90 -21.64
C LEU A 262 11.37 4.62 -23.06
N LYS A 263 12.69 4.67 -23.22
CA LYS A 263 13.35 4.18 -24.43
C LYS A 263 13.58 2.67 -24.27
N ASP A 264 13.45 1.91 -25.34
CA ASP A 264 13.60 0.45 -25.33
C ASP A 264 14.98 0.02 -24.79
N GLU A 265 16.04 0.72 -25.18
CA GLU A 265 17.42 0.47 -24.68
C GLU A 265 17.54 0.52 -23.14
N HIS A 266 16.83 1.45 -22.49
CA HIS A 266 16.83 1.55 -21.02
C HIS A 266 16.00 0.45 -20.38
N LYS A 267 14.96 -0.01 -21.09
CA LYS A 267 14.07 -1.08 -20.66
C LYS A 267 14.86 -2.38 -20.59
N ASP A 268 15.42 -2.80 -21.72
CA ASP A 268 16.14 -4.08 -21.85
C ASP A 268 17.28 -4.17 -20.85
N PHE A 269 18.09 -3.11 -20.73
CA PHE A 269 19.19 -3.06 -19.77
C PHE A 269 18.76 -3.28 -18.33
N ILE A 270 17.68 -2.65 -17.87
CA ILE A 270 17.22 -2.84 -16.48
C ILE A 270 16.59 -4.20 -16.29
N PHE A 271 15.84 -4.71 -17.26
CA PHE A 271 15.25 -6.04 -17.13
C PHE A 271 16.33 -7.12 -17.06
N ASP A 272 17.39 -6.99 -17.86
CA ASP A 272 18.57 -7.86 -17.80
C ASP A 272 19.34 -7.67 -16.48
N ALA A 273 19.52 -6.45 -15.99
CA ALA A 273 20.24 -6.23 -14.73
C ALA A 273 19.45 -6.72 -13.49
N SER A 274 18.13 -6.56 -13.50
CA SER A 274 17.27 -6.92 -12.38
C SER A 274 16.94 -8.41 -12.34
N GLN A 275 16.96 -9.12 -13.48
CA GLN A 275 16.67 -10.56 -13.57
C GLN A 275 15.34 -10.93 -12.88
N ALA A 276 14.31 -10.10 -13.06
CA ALA A 276 12.99 -10.23 -12.39
C ALA A 276 13.03 -10.20 -10.84
N ASP A 277 14.17 -9.83 -10.22
CA ASP A 277 14.33 -9.76 -8.78
C ASP A 277 14.02 -8.35 -8.26
N MET A 278 13.00 -8.26 -7.41
CA MET A 278 12.54 -7.01 -6.79
C MET A 278 13.62 -6.32 -5.93
N ASN A 279 14.47 -7.09 -5.25
CA ASN A 279 15.54 -6.52 -4.41
C ASN A 279 16.68 -5.97 -5.28
N LYS A 280 17.04 -6.66 -6.37
CA LYS A 280 17.98 -6.12 -7.36
C LYS A 280 17.42 -4.84 -8.00
N PHE A 281 16.14 -4.86 -8.37
CA PHE A 281 15.46 -3.68 -8.88
C PHE A 281 15.44 -2.51 -7.88
N ASP A 282 15.16 -2.77 -6.60
CA ASP A 282 15.19 -1.74 -5.54
C ASP A 282 16.57 -1.11 -5.37
N LYS A 283 17.66 -1.87 -5.53
CA LYS A 283 19.03 -1.33 -5.52
C LYS A 283 19.28 -0.41 -6.71
N ILE A 284 18.81 -0.80 -7.90
CA ILE A 284 18.91 0.05 -9.10
C ILE A 284 18.17 1.37 -8.90
N ILE A 285 16.98 1.34 -8.29
CA ILE A 285 16.23 2.57 -7.96
C ILE A 285 17.00 3.46 -6.99
N ASP A 286 17.57 2.88 -5.93
CA ASP A 286 18.36 3.62 -4.93
C ASP A 286 19.59 4.30 -5.53
N GLU A 287 20.21 3.67 -6.52
CA GLU A 287 21.37 4.24 -7.22
C GLU A 287 20.98 5.39 -8.15
N ILE A 288 19.82 5.30 -8.82
CA ILE A 288 19.41 6.27 -9.84
C ILE A 288 18.76 7.51 -9.22
N GLU A 289 17.89 7.34 -8.22
CA GLU A 289 17.10 8.46 -7.70
C GLU A 289 17.90 9.35 -6.73
N PRO A 290 17.77 10.69 -6.83
CA PRO A 290 18.38 11.60 -5.88
C PRO A 290 17.62 11.59 -4.54
N GLY A 291 18.38 11.46 -3.45
CA GLY A 291 17.82 11.24 -2.11
C GLY A 291 17.43 9.78 -1.93
N SER A 292 17.42 9.28 -0.70
CA SER A 292 17.21 7.86 -0.37
C SER A 292 15.75 7.38 -0.63
N LEU A 293 15.28 7.53 -1.87
CA LEU A 293 13.97 7.08 -2.35
C LEU A 293 14.12 5.62 -2.81
N ARG A 294 13.43 4.73 -2.09
CA ARG A 294 13.40 3.28 -2.36
C ARG A 294 12.00 2.87 -2.78
N LEU A 295 11.85 1.70 -3.38
CA LEU A 295 10.51 1.15 -3.66
C LEU A 295 9.68 1.11 -2.36
N PRO A 296 8.38 1.45 -2.41
CA PRO A 296 7.51 1.41 -1.23
C PRO A 296 7.59 0.06 -0.52
N VAL A 297 7.84 0.07 0.79
CA VAL A 297 7.97 -1.16 1.60
C VAL A 297 6.71 -2.02 1.47
N LEU A 298 5.54 -1.40 1.42
CA LEU A 298 4.27 -2.08 1.23
C LEU A 298 4.20 -2.80 -0.12
N LEU A 299 4.69 -2.20 -1.22
CA LEU A 299 4.72 -2.85 -2.53
C LEU A 299 5.53 -4.14 -2.50
N LYS A 300 6.76 -4.07 -1.95
CA LYS A 300 7.62 -5.27 -1.77
C LYS A 300 6.93 -6.32 -0.92
N LYS A 301 6.24 -5.89 0.14
CA LYS A 301 5.54 -6.79 1.05
C LYS A 301 4.38 -7.49 0.32
N TYR A 302 3.52 -6.79 -0.42
CA TYR A 302 2.43 -7.40 -1.19
C TYR A 302 2.93 -8.39 -2.25
N VAL A 303 3.98 -8.05 -2.98
CA VAL A 303 4.59 -8.98 -3.95
C VAL A 303 5.08 -10.27 -3.30
N LYS A 304 5.71 -10.18 -2.11
CA LYS A 304 6.09 -11.36 -1.30
C LYS A 304 4.89 -12.17 -0.79
N GLN A 305 3.67 -11.69 -0.96
CA GLN A 305 2.41 -12.36 -0.61
C GLN A 305 1.65 -12.84 -1.86
N ASN A 306 2.37 -13.00 -2.99
CA ASN A 306 1.82 -13.44 -4.27
C ASN A 306 0.79 -12.47 -4.87
N ALA A 307 0.90 -11.18 -4.58
CA ALA A 307 0.04 -10.17 -5.18
C ALA A 307 0.23 -10.08 -6.71
N LYS A 308 -0.89 -9.94 -7.42
CA LYS A 308 -0.98 -9.69 -8.85
C LYS A 308 -1.31 -8.23 -9.10
N LEU A 309 -0.71 -7.66 -10.15
CA LEU A 309 -0.98 -6.32 -10.64
C LEU A 309 -2.09 -6.36 -11.69
N VAL A 310 -3.01 -5.40 -11.63
CA VAL A 310 -4.13 -5.27 -12.56
C VAL A 310 -4.00 -4.03 -13.43
N ALA A 311 -3.81 -2.86 -12.82
CA ALA A 311 -3.80 -1.60 -13.56
C ALA A 311 -3.04 -0.50 -12.81
N PHE A 312 -2.72 0.58 -13.51
CA PHE A 312 -2.13 1.79 -12.93
C PHE A 312 -3.00 3.01 -13.22
N ASN A 313 -3.22 3.85 -12.22
CA ASN A 313 -3.98 5.09 -12.33
C ASN A 313 -3.21 6.24 -11.64
N VAL A 314 -3.31 7.46 -12.16
CA VAL A 314 -2.82 8.66 -11.47
C VAL A 314 -3.93 9.22 -10.60
N ASP A 315 -3.67 9.48 -9.31
CA ASP A 315 -4.63 10.11 -8.40
C ASP A 315 -4.25 11.57 -8.07
N PRO A 316 -4.88 12.56 -8.73
CA PRO A 316 -4.66 13.97 -8.41
C PRO A 316 -5.16 14.40 -7.04
N LYS A 317 -6.08 13.65 -6.41
CA LYS A 317 -6.54 13.94 -5.05
C LYS A 317 -5.52 13.47 -4.00
N PHE A 318 -4.53 12.68 -4.39
CA PHE A 318 -3.49 12.13 -3.53
C PHE A 318 -2.08 12.54 -4.01
N ASN A 319 -1.92 13.85 -4.28
CA ASN A 319 -0.66 14.45 -4.73
C ASN A 319 -0.11 13.93 -6.09
N ASN A 320 -1.00 13.46 -6.97
CA ASN A 320 -0.63 12.84 -8.26
C ASN A 320 0.28 11.62 -8.09
N SER A 321 0.07 10.84 -7.02
CA SER A 321 0.64 9.50 -6.91
C SER A 321 0.16 8.62 -8.05
N ILE A 322 0.96 7.61 -8.40
CA ILE A 322 0.53 6.53 -9.28
C ILE A 322 0.06 5.38 -8.40
N ASP A 323 -1.21 5.03 -8.47
CA ASP A 323 -1.79 3.89 -7.76
C ASP A 323 -1.77 2.66 -8.66
N GLY A 324 -1.01 1.64 -8.25
CA GLY A 324 -1.08 0.30 -8.81
C GLY A 324 -2.19 -0.50 -8.13
N LEU A 325 -3.25 -0.85 -8.86
CA LEU A 325 -4.26 -1.77 -8.38
C LEU A 325 -3.67 -3.17 -8.32
N MET A 326 -3.68 -3.76 -7.13
CA MET A 326 -3.21 -5.12 -6.90
C MET A 326 -4.27 -5.95 -6.19
N TYR A 327 -4.22 -7.26 -6.38
CA TYR A 327 -5.00 -8.19 -5.57
C TYR A 327 -4.20 -9.44 -5.21
N ILE A 328 -4.63 -10.13 -4.16
CA ILE A 328 -4.12 -11.41 -3.70
C ILE A 328 -5.32 -12.36 -3.59
N ARG A 329 -5.22 -13.56 -4.15
CA ARG A 329 -6.16 -14.63 -3.79
C ARG A 329 -5.76 -15.14 -2.42
N ILE A 330 -6.67 -15.17 -1.45
CA ILE A 330 -6.35 -15.55 -0.07
C ILE A 330 -5.78 -16.97 -0.01
N ALA A 331 -6.23 -17.86 -0.89
CA ALA A 331 -5.70 -19.22 -1.02
C ALA A 331 -4.23 -19.29 -1.51
N ASP A 332 -3.72 -18.22 -2.13
CA ASP A 332 -2.33 -18.13 -2.59
C ASP A 332 -1.42 -17.46 -1.55
N LEU A 333 -1.93 -17.09 -0.37
CA LEU A 333 -1.07 -16.53 0.67
C LEU A 333 0.01 -17.54 1.06
N PRO A 334 1.28 -17.13 1.16
CA PRO A 334 2.36 -18.05 1.53
C PRO A 334 2.15 -18.69 2.89
N ASP A 335 2.48 -19.98 3.01
CA ASP A 335 2.48 -20.73 4.27
C ASP A 335 3.19 -20.00 5.40
N SER A 336 4.32 -19.34 5.11
CA SER A 336 5.10 -18.56 6.08
C SER A 336 4.34 -17.38 6.68
N THR A 337 3.26 -16.93 6.04
CA THR A 337 2.38 -15.87 6.52
C THR A 337 1.14 -16.43 7.21
N VAL A 338 0.64 -17.57 6.75
CA VAL A 338 -0.61 -18.18 7.25
C VAL A 338 -0.39 -19.09 8.47
N LYS A 339 0.59 -20.00 8.43
CA LYS A 339 0.84 -20.99 9.49
C LYS A 339 1.02 -20.37 10.89
N PRO A 340 1.81 -19.29 11.07
CA PRO A 340 1.99 -18.70 12.41
C PRO A 340 0.71 -18.12 13.03
N VAL A 341 -0.32 -17.86 12.23
CA VAL A 341 -1.63 -17.40 12.71
C VAL A 341 -2.53 -18.59 13.01
N LEU A 342 -2.51 -19.63 12.16
CA LEU A 342 -3.24 -20.87 12.41
C LEU A 342 -2.81 -21.52 13.74
N GLU A 343 -1.51 -21.61 13.99
CA GLU A 343 -0.95 -22.18 15.23
C GLU A 343 -1.40 -21.40 16.47
N GLU A 344 -1.45 -20.06 16.39
CA GLU A 344 -1.93 -19.21 17.49
C GLU A 344 -3.43 -19.39 17.74
N ILE A 345 -4.25 -19.40 16.68
CA ILE A 345 -5.69 -19.62 16.80
C ILE A 345 -5.97 -21.01 17.40
N GLN A 346 -5.25 -22.03 16.93
CA GLN A 346 -5.37 -23.38 17.47
C GLN A 346 -5.01 -23.42 18.95
N ALA A 347 -3.88 -22.83 19.35
CA ALA A 347 -3.45 -22.78 20.75
C ALA A 347 -4.46 -22.02 21.65
N ASP A 348 -5.06 -20.95 21.15
CA ASP A 348 -6.08 -20.20 21.88
C ASP A 348 -7.40 -20.98 22.01
N LEU A 349 -7.79 -21.76 20.99
CA LEU A 349 -8.94 -22.66 21.05
C LEU A 349 -8.71 -23.80 22.05
N GLU A 350 -7.53 -24.44 22.01
CA GLU A 350 -7.15 -25.51 22.95
C GLU A 350 -7.13 -25.03 24.41
N LYS A 351 -6.69 -23.79 24.65
CA LYS A 351 -6.81 -23.17 25.98
C LYS A 351 -8.26 -22.99 26.40
N ARG A 352 -9.12 -22.43 25.53
CA ARG A 352 -10.54 -22.22 25.88
C ARG A 352 -11.24 -23.53 26.21
N LEU A 353 -10.99 -24.58 25.42
CA LEU A 353 -11.55 -25.91 25.62
C LEU A 353 -11.01 -26.61 26.88
N SER A 354 -9.77 -26.34 27.28
CA SER A 354 -9.20 -26.91 28.53
C SER A 354 -9.65 -26.17 29.81
N PHE A 355 -10.31 -25.02 29.68
CA PHE A 355 -10.91 -24.26 30.78
C PHE A 355 -12.45 -24.34 30.85
N GLU A 356 -13.10 -25.11 29.99
CA GLU A 356 -14.52 -25.46 30.14
C GLU A 356 -14.66 -26.70 31.05
N PRO A 357 -15.35 -26.60 32.21
CA PRO A 357 -15.50 -27.69 33.19
C PRO A 357 -16.44 -28.82 32.75
#